data_AF-A0AAW9KGX9-F1
#
_entry.id   AF-A0AAW9KGX9-F1
#
_cell.length_a   1.000
_cell.length_b   1.000
_cell.length_c   1.000
_cell.angle_alpha   90.00
_cell.angle_beta   90.00
_cell.angle_gamma   90.00
#
_symmetry.space_group_name_H-M   'P 1'
#
loop_
_entity.id
_entity.type
_entity.pdbx_description
1 polymer ?
#
loop_
_entity_poly.entity_id
_entity_poly.type
_entity_poly.pdbx_seq_one_letter_code
_entity_poly.pdbx_strand_id
1 'polypeptide(L)'
;MLQEKLKNNIYWIGVKDPELRVFDIIMETKKGTTYNSYVINDEKVAIVDTVKTGFYDEFKKNLKDIIGDKKVDYVIVQHTELDHSG
;
A
#
# COMPACT_ATOMS: atom_id res chain seq x y z
N MET A 1 -2.02 1.59 14.28
CA MET A 1 -1.43 2.59 13.37
C MET A 1 -0.15 2.00 12.83
N LEU A 2 -0.08 1.75 11.52
CA LEU A 2 1.05 1.07 10.87
C LEU A 2 1.73 1.95 9.82
N GLN A 3 1.32 3.20 9.65
CA GLN A 3 1.96 4.13 8.72
C GLN A 3 3.36 4.52 9.21
N GLU A 4 4.34 4.46 8.30
CA GLU A 4 5.73 4.76 8.62
C GLU A 4 6.25 5.88 7.71
N LYS A 5 6.77 6.96 8.31
CA LYS A 5 7.45 8.02 7.57
C LYS A 5 8.84 7.51 7.16
N LEU A 6 9.08 7.40 5.87
CA LEU A 6 10.37 6.93 5.32
C LEU A 6 11.32 8.10 5.06
N LYS A 7 10.78 9.20 4.54
CA LYS A 7 11.50 10.45 4.25
C LYS A 7 10.53 11.62 4.35
N ASN A 8 11.04 12.85 4.24
CA ASN A 8 10.17 14.02 4.07
C ASN A 8 9.22 13.80 2.90
N ASN A 9 7.92 13.97 3.17
CA ASN A 9 6.81 13.80 2.25
C ASN A 9 6.61 12.39 1.67
N ILE A 10 7.36 11.38 2.10
CA ILE A 10 7.26 10.00 1.60
C ILE A 10 6.93 9.05 2.74
N TYR A 11 5.84 8.32 2.58
CA TYR A 11 5.28 7.45 3.63
C TYR A 11 4.94 6.08 3.05
N TRP A 12 5.17 5.04 3.85
CA TRP A 12 4.59 3.73 3.62
C TRP A 12 3.13 3.73 4.08
N ILE A 13 2.23 3.31 3.19
CA ILE A 13 0.77 3.22 3.42
C ILE A 13 0.22 1.85 3.03
N GLY A 14 1.10 0.87 2.85
CA GLY A 14 0.74 -0.51 2.56
C GLY A 14 0.03 -1.19 3.72
N VAL A 15 -0.05 -2.52 3.63
CA VAL A 15 -0.71 -3.37 4.63
C VAL A 15 0.13 -4.61 4.92
N LYS A 16 -0.10 -5.22 6.07
CA LYS A 16 0.49 -6.50 6.45
C LYS A 16 -0.54 -7.61 6.27
N ASP A 17 -0.14 -8.71 5.65
CA ASP A 17 -0.91 -9.95 5.59
C ASP A 17 -0.14 -11.03 6.36
N PRO A 18 -0.22 -11.06 7.70
CA PRO A 18 0.46 -12.05 8.51
C PRO A 18 -0.14 -13.45 8.35
N GLU A 19 -1.32 -13.58 7.74
CA GLU A 19 -2.06 -14.84 7.62
C GLU A 19 -1.76 -15.59 6.33
N LEU A 20 -1.16 -14.95 5.34
CA LEU A 20 -0.70 -15.63 4.13
C LEU A 20 0.26 -16.78 4.50
N ARG A 21 -0.06 -18.00 4.03
CA ARG A 21 0.78 -19.20 4.21
C ARG A 21 1.38 -19.71 2.91
N VAL A 22 0.68 -19.50 1.80
CA VAL A 22 1.14 -19.83 0.45
C VAL A 22 0.85 -18.62 -0.43
N PHE A 23 1.90 -18.04 -0.99
CA PHE A 23 1.82 -16.99 -2.01
C PHE A 23 1.70 -17.67 -3.38
N ASP A 24 0.74 -17.18 -4.17
CA ASP A 24 0.19 -17.82 -5.37
C ASP A 24 -0.19 -19.29 -5.15
N ILE A 25 0.69 -20.21 -5.56
CA ILE A 25 0.43 -21.65 -5.58
C ILE A 25 1.58 -22.43 -4.92
N ILE A 26 2.81 -21.88 -4.90
CA ILE A 26 4.01 -22.67 -4.62
C ILE A 26 4.89 -22.10 -3.51
N MET A 27 4.77 -20.81 -3.20
CA MET A 27 5.72 -20.14 -2.31
C MET A 27 5.20 -20.11 -0.89
N GLU A 28 5.77 -20.93 -0.01
CA GLU A 28 5.39 -20.93 1.41
C GLU A 28 5.91 -19.71 2.17
N THR A 29 5.05 -19.08 2.96
CA THR A 29 5.36 -17.92 3.80
C THR A 29 5.17 -18.26 5.28
N LYS A 30 6.28 -18.32 6.04
CA LYS A 30 6.25 -18.64 7.49
C LYS A 30 5.75 -17.50 8.38
N LYS A 31 5.76 -16.27 7.87
CA LYS A 31 5.45 -15.05 8.64
C LYS A 31 4.46 -14.13 7.91
N GLY A 32 3.74 -14.66 6.92
CA GLY A 32 2.95 -13.85 6.02
C GLY A 32 3.78 -12.98 5.08
N THR A 33 3.18 -11.91 4.59
CA THR A 33 3.77 -10.94 3.66
C THR A 33 3.31 -9.51 3.96
N THR A 34 3.76 -8.56 3.14
CA THR A 34 3.22 -7.20 3.08
C THR A 34 2.86 -6.84 1.64
N TYR A 35 1.82 -6.03 1.46
CA TYR A 35 1.52 -5.37 0.19
C TYR A 35 1.97 -3.92 0.32
N ASN A 36 3.12 -3.60 -0.28
CA ASN A 36 3.78 -2.32 -0.06
C ASN A 36 3.27 -1.28 -1.06
N SER A 37 2.65 -0.24 -0.52
CA SER A 37 2.29 0.96 -1.27
C SER A 37 2.84 2.19 -0.56
N TYR A 38 3.14 3.22 -1.35
CA TYR A 38 3.75 4.46 -0.87
C TYR A 38 2.96 5.67 -1.33
N VAL A 39 2.93 6.70 -0.49
CA VAL A 39 2.40 8.02 -0.87
C VAL A 39 3.49 9.08 -0.82
N ILE A 40 3.56 9.86 -1.89
CA ILE A 40 4.32 11.09 -1.99
C ILE A 40 3.32 12.23 -1.79
N ASN A 41 3.36 12.87 -0.63
CA ASN A 41 2.45 13.95 -0.24
C ASN A 41 3.11 15.32 -0.43
N ASP A 42 3.09 15.81 -1.67
CA ASP A 42 3.64 17.12 -2.04
C ASP A 42 2.50 18.09 -2.46
N GLU A 43 2.81 19.12 -3.25
CA GLU A 43 1.82 19.96 -3.95
C GLU A 43 0.79 19.11 -4.69
N LYS A 44 1.26 18.02 -5.32
CA LYS A 44 0.44 16.94 -5.85
C LYS A 44 0.65 15.66 -5.06
N VAL A 45 -0.39 14.86 -4.93
CA VAL A 45 -0.36 13.58 -4.22
C VAL A 45 -0.22 12.45 -5.24
N ALA A 46 0.85 11.68 -5.12
CA ALA A 46 1.08 10.49 -5.92
C ALA A 46 1.12 9.24 -5.04
N ILE A 47 0.44 8.18 -5.48
CA ILE A 47 0.51 6.84 -4.90
C ILE A 47 1.38 5.98 -5.82
N VAL A 48 2.26 5.16 -5.24
CA VAL A 48 3.05 4.14 -5.93
C VAL A 48 2.54 2.78 -5.50
N ASP A 49 2.00 2.04 -6.46
CA ASP A 49 1.26 0.78 -6.32
C ASP A 49 0.07 0.85 -5.35
N THR A 50 -0.78 -0.17 -5.38
CA THR A 50 -1.86 -0.38 -4.42
C THR A 50 -1.61 -1.66 -3.62
N VAL A 51 -2.67 -2.25 -3.09
CA VAL A 51 -2.61 -3.46 -2.26
C VAL A 51 -3.53 -4.51 -2.86
N LYS A 52 -3.36 -5.75 -2.45
CA LYS A 52 -4.28 -6.84 -2.81
C LYS A 52 -5.72 -6.51 -2.45
N THR A 53 -6.64 -6.92 -3.33
CA THR A 53 -8.09 -6.90 -3.05
C THR A 53 -8.41 -7.53 -1.68
N GLY A 54 -9.27 -6.86 -0.92
CA GLY A 54 -9.61 -7.21 0.47
C GLY A 54 -8.91 -6.35 1.53
N PHE A 55 -7.82 -5.66 1.17
CA PHE A 55 -7.11 -4.74 2.08
C PHE A 55 -7.40 -3.26 1.82
N TYR A 56 -8.33 -2.95 0.91
CA TYR A 56 -8.63 -1.57 0.49
C TYR A 56 -9.00 -0.65 1.66
N ASP A 57 -9.79 -1.12 2.63
CA ASP A 57 -10.24 -0.26 3.73
C ASP A 57 -9.09 0.15 4.65
N GLU A 58 -8.17 -0.78 4.96
CA GLU A 58 -6.96 -0.48 5.74
C GLU A 58 -6.03 0.45 4.96
N PHE A 59 -5.79 0.15 3.68
CA PHE A 59 -5.00 0.99 2.78
C PHE A 59 -5.55 2.42 2.70
N LYS A 60 -6.87 2.56 2.47
CA LYS A 60 -7.55 3.85 2.39
C LYS A 60 -7.44 4.61 3.70
N LYS A 61 -7.56 3.94 4.84
CA LYS A 61 -7.37 4.55 6.16
C LYS A 61 -5.93 5.05 6.30
N ASN A 62 -4.93 4.22 5.97
CA ASN A 62 -3.51 4.60 6.04
C ASN A 62 -3.20 5.81 5.15
N LEU A 63 -3.74 5.85 3.93
CA LEU A 63 -3.63 6.98 3.02
C LEU A 63 -4.24 8.26 3.63
N LYS A 64 -5.48 8.16 4.13
CA LYS A 64 -6.23 9.30 4.70
C LYS A 64 -5.57 9.87 5.94
N ASP A 65 -4.94 9.03 6.77
CA ASP A 65 -4.17 9.47 7.93
C ASP A 65 -2.96 10.36 7.53
N ILE A 66 -2.46 10.25 6.29
CA ILE A 66 -1.33 11.05 5.78
C ILE A 66 -1.78 12.29 4.99
N ILE A 67 -2.76 12.14 4.09
CA ILE A 67 -3.12 13.21 3.14
C ILE A 67 -4.37 13.99 3.55
N GLY A 68 -5.13 13.53 4.55
CA GLY A 68 -6.39 14.13 4.95
C GLY A 68 -7.39 14.19 3.79
N ASP A 69 -7.85 15.39 3.46
CA ASP A 69 -8.81 15.63 2.37
C ASP A 69 -8.18 16.01 1.04
N LYS A 70 -6.83 16.02 0.95
CA LYS A 70 -6.16 16.17 -0.35
C LYS A 70 -6.65 15.09 -1.32
N LYS A 71 -6.81 15.48 -2.59
CA LYS A 71 -7.10 14.54 -3.67
C LYS A 71 -5.82 13.84 -4.09
N VAL A 72 -5.95 12.60 -4.54
CA VAL A 72 -4.87 11.87 -5.21
C VAL A 72 -4.84 12.33 -6.66
N ASP A 73 -3.69 12.84 -7.11
CA ASP A 73 -3.49 13.31 -8.49
C ASP A 73 -2.97 12.20 -9.39
N TYR A 74 -2.16 11.30 -8.84
CA TYR A 74 -1.54 10.21 -9.58
C TYR A 74 -1.62 8.88 -8.84
N VAL A 75 -1.86 7.82 -9.59
CA VAL A 75 -1.60 6.43 -9.18
C VAL A 75 -0.60 5.86 -10.17
N ILE A 76 0.58 5.55 -9.68
CA ILE A 76 1.70 4.99 -10.44
C ILE A 76 1.66 3.48 -10.21
N VAL A 77 1.24 2.72 -11.22
CA VAL A 77 1.18 1.26 -11.18
C VAL A 77 2.45 0.72 -11.82
N GLN A 78 3.36 0.17 -11.02
CA GLN A 78 4.62 -0.43 -11.48
C GLN A 78 4.44 -1.87 -11.94
N HIS A 79 3.46 -2.57 -11.36
CA HIS A 79 3.09 -3.94 -11.72
C HIS A 79 1.57 -4.11 -11.72
N THR A 80 1.04 -4.85 -12.69
CA THR A 80 -0.41 -4.96 -12.95
C THR A 80 -1.06 -6.20 -12.34
N GLU A 81 -0.29 -6.98 -11.58
CA GLU A 81 -0.85 -8.11 -10.83
C GLU A 81 -1.73 -7.62 -9.69
N LEU A 82 -2.75 -8.40 -9.34
CA LEU A 82 -3.84 -7.95 -8.46
C LEU A 82 -3.41 -7.74 -7.01
N ASP A 83 -2.25 -8.24 -6.60
CA ASP A 83 -1.64 -7.94 -5.31
C ASP A 83 -0.95 -6.57 -5.26
N HIS A 84 -0.75 -5.93 -6.41
CA HIS A 84 -0.23 -4.56 -6.57
C HIS A 84 -1.25 -3.56 -7.12
N SER A 85 -2.33 -4.03 -7.73
CA SER A 85 -3.28 -3.19 -8.49
C SER A 85 -4.75 -3.45 -8.15
N GLY A 86 -5.01 -4.25 -7.12
CA GLY A 86 -6.35 -4.74 -6.73
C GLY A 86 -7.16 -3.81 -5.86
#